data_AF-A0A9N8RVX1-F1
#
_entry.id   AF-A0A9N8RVX1-F1
#
_cell.length_a   1.000
_cell.length_b   1.000
_cell.length_c   1.000
_cell.angle_alpha   90.00
_cell.angle_beta   90.00
_cell.angle_gamma   90.00
#
_symmetry.space_group_name_H-M   'P 1'
#
loop_
_entity.id
_entity.type
_entity.pdbx_description
1 polymer ?
#
loop_
_entity_poly.entity_id
_entity_poly.type
_entity_poly.pdbx_seq_one_letter_code
_entity_poly.pdbx_strand_id
1 'polypeptide(L)'
;MFRHLGVSIDSSDHSCGATIQAVCLAHSMRARVSFWYAQPIPDSPFAELQGEHAAGEALTRADAAARALGVAPYLGANLFTAGAGEEILNAAARAGCDAIVVTHDPARGLQGSTADELLKHATLPVLMFGPACAPARTPAVELLRAEYQRLSSLLHRWLCLLGTVHAEDEGALHPYWLAMRSVITYVRQTVHPLQRCKETRLFSRVRNRAPEVCAEVDELLLLSRRESDLLDELESNVARPLDSNAALTGLSSALARYANLVWYARGREESVILPAALCHLEAAEWEQLHAELHDACGASDSASVSGTFASVSDTLYKATLAGEHPRA
;
A
#
# COMPACT_ATOMS: atom_id res chain seq x y z
N MET A 1 -9.13 -13.89 27.41
CA MET A 1 -7.96 -13.45 26.64
C MET A 1 -8.26 -13.75 25.18
N PHE A 2 -8.09 -12.77 24.29
CA PHE A 2 -8.46 -12.92 22.88
C PHE A 2 -7.58 -13.98 22.20
N ARG A 3 -8.20 -14.77 21.32
CA ARG A 3 -7.57 -15.87 20.57
C ARG A 3 -7.53 -15.57 19.08
N HIS A 4 -8.43 -14.73 18.58
CA HIS A 4 -8.51 -14.39 17.17
C HIS A 4 -9.05 -12.97 16.98
N LEU A 5 -8.16 -12.07 16.60
CA LEU A 5 -8.49 -10.68 16.31
C LEU A 5 -8.86 -10.54 14.83
N GLY A 6 -10.03 -9.96 14.60
CA GLY A 6 -10.39 -9.40 13.31
C GLY A 6 -9.91 -7.96 13.20
N VAL A 7 -9.39 -7.53 12.05
CA VAL A 7 -8.84 -6.17 11.87
C VAL A 7 -9.44 -5.55 10.60
N SER A 8 -10.20 -4.47 10.77
CA SER A 8 -10.65 -3.64 9.65
C SER A 8 -9.48 -2.82 9.13
N ILE A 9 -9.19 -2.87 7.84
CA ILE A 9 -8.11 -2.11 7.22
C ILE A 9 -8.64 -1.22 6.09
N ASP A 10 -7.98 -0.08 5.90
CA ASP A 10 -8.12 0.76 4.72
C ASP A 10 -6.73 1.10 4.12
N SER A 11 -6.70 1.86 3.02
CA SER A 11 -5.47 2.23 2.29
C SER A 11 -4.73 3.43 2.88
N SER A 12 -5.21 4.01 3.98
CA SER A 12 -4.58 5.15 4.63
C SER A 12 -3.35 4.75 5.46
N ASP A 13 -2.42 5.69 5.64
CA ASP A 13 -1.29 5.49 6.56
C ASP A 13 -1.72 5.38 8.02
N HIS A 14 -2.89 5.92 8.38
CA HIS A 14 -3.43 5.77 9.73
C HIS A 14 -3.86 4.32 10.01
N SER A 15 -4.56 3.71 9.05
CA SER A 15 -4.89 2.28 9.08
C SER A 15 -3.65 1.40 9.22
N CYS A 16 -2.53 1.75 8.56
CA CYS A 16 -1.27 1.03 8.72
C CYS A 16 -0.78 1.03 10.19
N GLY A 17 -0.76 2.20 10.84
CA GLY A 17 -0.36 2.30 12.26
C GLY A 17 -1.23 1.47 13.20
N ALA A 18 -2.54 1.55 13.04
CA ALA A 18 -3.49 0.78 13.86
C ALA A 18 -3.45 -0.73 13.54
N THR A 19 -3.17 -1.11 12.29
CA THR A 19 -2.90 -2.51 11.90
C THR A 19 -1.67 -3.05 12.63
N ILE A 20 -0.57 -2.29 12.68
CA ILE A 20 0.64 -2.69 13.39
C ILE A 20 0.35 -2.91 14.88
N GLN A 21 -0.41 -2.00 15.50
CA GLN A 21 -0.79 -2.14 16.91
C GLN A 21 -1.68 -3.37 17.16
N ALA A 22 -2.61 -3.67 16.24
CA ALA A 22 -3.42 -4.88 16.29
C ALA A 22 -2.57 -6.17 16.22
N VAL A 23 -1.57 -6.18 15.33
CA VAL A 23 -0.65 -7.31 15.19
C VAL A 23 0.23 -7.46 16.43
N CYS A 24 0.77 -6.37 16.98
CA CYS A 24 1.53 -6.41 18.23
C CYS A 24 0.69 -6.94 19.40
N LEU A 25 -0.58 -6.52 19.49
CA LEU A 25 -1.53 -7.06 20.47
C LEU A 25 -1.73 -8.57 20.27
N ALA A 26 -1.97 -9.00 19.03
CA ALA A 26 -2.12 -10.42 18.69
C ALA A 26 -0.87 -11.23 19.07
N HIS A 27 0.32 -10.73 18.74
CA HIS A 27 1.59 -11.36 19.09
C HIS A 27 1.71 -11.55 20.61
N SER A 28 1.47 -10.49 21.40
CA SER A 28 1.55 -10.54 22.86
C SER A 28 0.56 -11.54 23.47
N MET A 29 -0.58 -11.75 22.81
CA MET A 29 -1.62 -12.67 23.25
C MET A 29 -1.54 -14.07 22.63
N ARG A 30 -0.60 -14.29 21.70
CA ARG A 30 -0.54 -15.48 20.83
C ARG A 30 -1.87 -15.74 20.10
N ALA A 31 -2.54 -14.66 19.70
CA ALA A 31 -3.78 -14.70 18.94
C ALA A 31 -3.49 -14.75 17.43
N ARG A 32 -4.46 -15.26 16.67
CA ARG A 32 -4.47 -15.16 15.20
C ARG A 32 -5.02 -13.81 14.77
N VAL A 33 -4.69 -13.39 13.55
CA VAL A 33 -5.22 -12.17 12.94
C VAL A 33 -5.92 -12.46 11.62
N SER A 34 -7.02 -11.77 11.36
CA SER A 34 -7.67 -11.70 10.05
C SER A 34 -7.85 -10.25 9.63
N PHE A 35 -7.66 -9.95 8.35
CA PHE A 35 -7.73 -8.61 7.80
C PHE A 35 -8.91 -8.49 6.83
N TRP A 36 -9.67 -7.40 6.92
CA TRP A 36 -10.75 -7.10 5.97
C TRP A 36 -10.66 -5.68 5.48
N TYR A 37 -10.68 -5.54 4.16
CA TYR A 37 -10.82 -4.26 3.49
C TYR A 37 -12.27 -4.12 3.04
N ALA A 38 -13.06 -3.30 3.74
CA ALA A 38 -14.45 -3.06 3.38
C ALA A 38 -14.57 -1.77 2.57
N GLN A 39 -15.24 -1.86 1.43
CA GLN A 39 -15.43 -0.75 0.51
C GLN A 39 -16.82 -0.77 -0.13
N PRO A 40 -17.34 0.38 -0.57
CA PRO A 40 -18.65 0.46 -1.22
C PRO A 40 -18.70 -0.42 -2.47
N ILE A 41 -19.89 -0.92 -2.80
CA ILE A 41 -20.15 -1.58 -4.07
C ILE A 41 -19.78 -0.60 -5.20
N PRO A 42 -18.96 -1.02 -6.18
CA PRO A 42 -18.51 -0.13 -7.23
C PRO A 42 -19.65 0.16 -8.23
N ASP A 43 -19.77 1.41 -8.65
CA ASP A 43 -20.80 1.85 -9.61
C ASP A 43 -20.37 1.66 -11.08
N SER A 44 -19.11 1.24 -11.32
CA SER A 44 -18.57 0.99 -12.67
C SER A 44 -17.41 -0.02 -12.62
N PRO A 45 -17.09 -0.70 -13.75
CA PRO A 45 -15.95 -1.62 -13.81
C PRO A 45 -14.61 -0.95 -13.47
N PHE A 46 -14.44 0.33 -13.81
CA PHE A 46 -13.24 1.06 -13.46
C PHE A 46 -13.13 1.32 -11.95
N ALA A 47 -14.24 1.67 -11.29
CA ALA A 47 -14.28 1.82 -9.84
C ALA A 47 -14.01 0.49 -9.12
N GLU A 48 -14.49 -0.62 -9.68
CA GLU A 48 -14.20 -1.97 -9.19
C GLU A 48 -12.70 -2.27 -9.24
N LEU A 49 -12.05 -2.10 -10.40
CA LEU A 49 -10.61 -2.30 -10.57
C LEU A 49 -9.78 -1.41 -9.63
N GLN A 50 -10.15 -0.13 -9.48
CA GLN A 50 -9.50 0.77 -8.53
C GLN A 50 -9.60 0.25 -7.09
N GLY A 51 -10.80 -0.19 -6.69
CA GLY A 51 -11.07 -0.76 -5.39
C GLY A 51 -10.30 -2.06 -5.14
N GLU A 52 -10.19 -2.93 -6.15
CA GLU A 52 -9.41 -4.17 -6.06
C GLU A 52 -7.92 -3.90 -5.85
N HIS A 53 -7.34 -2.96 -6.60
CA HIS A 53 -5.92 -2.61 -6.43
C HIS A 53 -5.64 -1.96 -5.07
N ALA A 54 -6.51 -1.06 -4.61
CA ALA A 54 -6.39 -0.45 -3.29
C ALA A 54 -6.52 -1.46 -2.14
N ALA A 55 -7.45 -2.41 -2.27
CA ALA A 55 -7.58 -3.52 -1.33
C ALA A 55 -6.35 -4.44 -1.37
N GLY A 56 -5.84 -4.73 -2.57
CA GLY A 56 -4.62 -5.50 -2.79
C GLY A 56 -3.41 -4.90 -2.08
N GLU A 57 -3.17 -3.60 -2.23
CA GLU A 57 -2.10 -2.90 -1.50
C GLU A 57 -2.27 -3.09 0.03
N ALA A 58 -3.45 -2.74 0.55
CA ALA A 58 -3.70 -2.74 1.99
C ALA A 58 -3.54 -4.14 2.60
N LEU A 59 -4.08 -5.17 1.94
CA LEU A 59 -3.97 -6.56 2.37
C LEU A 59 -2.54 -7.08 2.28
N THR A 60 -1.81 -6.80 1.20
CA THR A 60 -0.40 -7.19 1.06
C THR A 60 0.46 -6.53 2.14
N ARG A 61 0.25 -5.23 2.43
CA ARG A 61 0.96 -4.54 3.52
C ARG A 61 0.64 -5.13 4.89
N ALA A 62 -0.62 -5.44 5.16
CA ALA A 62 -1.04 -6.03 6.44
C ALA A 62 -0.50 -7.46 6.63
N ASP A 63 -0.53 -8.30 5.59
CA ASP A 63 0.06 -9.65 5.60
C ASP A 63 1.57 -9.58 5.85
N ALA A 64 2.28 -8.69 5.14
CA ALA A 64 3.71 -8.48 5.31
C ALA A 64 4.07 -8.03 6.74
N ALA A 65 3.30 -7.09 7.30
CA ALA A 65 3.47 -6.62 8.68
C ALA A 65 3.23 -7.74 9.70
N ALA A 66 2.18 -8.55 9.52
CA ALA A 66 1.89 -9.69 10.38
C ALA A 66 3.05 -10.69 10.39
N ARG A 67 3.55 -11.06 9.21
CA ARG A 67 4.68 -12.00 9.05
C ARG A 67 5.96 -11.48 9.69
N ALA A 68 6.29 -10.21 9.46
CA ALA A 68 7.48 -9.57 10.04
C ALA A 68 7.45 -9.57 11.58
N LEU A 69 6.26 -9.48 12.18
CA LEU A 69 6.04 -9.56 13.63
C LEU A 69 5.79 -10.99 14.14
N GLY A 70 6.03 -12.00 13.30
CA GLY A 70 5.90 -13.41 13.68
C GLY A 70 4.46 -13.88 13.91
N VAL A 71 3.47 -13.15 13.39
CA VAL A 71 2.05 -13.51 13.45
C VAL A 71 1.62 -14.02 12.08
N ALA A 72 1.25 -15.29 11.98
CA ALA A 72 0.71 -15.82 10.72
C ALA A 72 -0.73 -15.32 10.52
N PRO A 73 -1.01 -14.56 9.44
CA PRO A 73 -2.38 -14.14 9.15
C PRO A 73 -3.22 -15.36 8.77
N TYR A 74 -4.44 -15.41 9.29
CA TYR A 74 -5.37 -16.51 9.07
C TYR A 74 -6.21 -16.32 7.81
N LEU A 75 -6.66 -15.09 7.56
CA LEU A 75 -7.49 -14.73 6.42
C LEU A 75 -7.29 -13.26 6.07
N GLY A 76 -7.25 -12.94 4.78
CA GLY A 76 -7.38 -11.59 4.25
C GLY A 76 -8.49 -11.57 3.20
N ALA A 77 -9.41 -10.60 3.24
CA ALA A 77 -10.44 -10.50 2.22
C ALA A 77 -10.80 -9.04 1.89
N ASN A 78 -11.09 -8.82 0.60
CA ASN A 78 -11.75 -7.63 0.09
C ASN A 78 -13.27 -7.83 0.14
N LEU A 79 -13.99 -6.87 0.71
CA LEU A 79 -15.44 -6.91 0.91
C LEU A 79 -16.08 -5.71 0.20
N PHE A 80 -16.69 -5.94 -0.95
CA PHE A 80 -17.61 -4.98 -1.57
C PHE A 80 -18.97 -5.07 -0.89
N THR A 81 -19.43 -3.98 -0.30
CA THR A 81 -20.63 -3.98 0.55
C THR A 81 -21.37 -2.66 0.55
N ALA A 82 -22.69 -2.70 0.73
CA ALA A 82 -23.52 -1.51 0.96
C ALA A 82 -23.41 -1.00 2.42
N GLY A 83 -22.97 -1.85 3.35
CA GLY A 83 -22.78 -1.54 4.77
C GLY A 83 -21.48 -2.15 5.28
N ALA A 84 -20.46 -1.33 5.48
CA ALA A 84 -19.12 -1.79 5.84
C ALA A 84 -19.08 -2.45 7.22
N GLY A 85 -19.76 -1.86 8.21
CA GLY A 85 -19.76 -2.38 9.58
C GLY A 85 -20.45 -3.74 9.69
N GLU A 86 -21.62 -3.89 9.08
CA GLU A 86 -22.36 -5.16 9.11
C GLU A 86 -21.57 -6.30 8.47
N GLU A 87 -20.93 -6.05 7.31
CA GLU A 87 -20.23 -7.12 6.62
C GLU A 87 -18.89 -7.49 7.28
N ILE A 88 -18.24 -6.55 7.95
CA ILE A 88 -17.10 -6.85 8.83
C ILE A 88 -17.55 -7.71 10.01
N LEU A 89 -18.70 -7.43 10.64
CA LEU A 89 -19.24 -8.27 11.72
C LEU A 89 -19.54 -9.68 11.25
N ASN A 90 -20.18 -9.81 10.09
CA ASN A 90 -20.46 -11.10 9.48
C ASN A 90 -19.17 -11.87 9.16
N ALA A 91 -18.18 -11.20 8.58
CA ALA A 91 -16.87 -11.79 8.29
C ALA A 91 -16.13 -12.24 9.55
N ALA A 92 -16.16 -11.42 10.61
CA ALA A 92 -15.57 -11.74 11.91
C ALA A 92 -16.26 -12.95 12.57
N ALA A 93 -17.59 -13.01 12.54
CA ALA A 93 -18.35 -14.15 13.05
C ALA A 93 -18.02 -15.44 12.28
N ARG A 94 -17.97 -15.38 10.94
CA ARG A 94 -17.59 -16.52 10.07
C ARG A 94 -16.17 -17.01 10.32
N ALA A 95 -15.24 -16.08 10.55
CA ALA A 95 -13.84 -16.39 10.85
C ALA A 95 -13.62 -16.89 12.29
N GLY A 96 -14.62 -16.77 13.17
CA GLY A 96 -14.51 -17.17 14.58
C GLY A 96 -13.71 -16.18 15.43
N CYS A 97 -13.70 -14.90 15.05
CA CYS A 97 -13.02 -13.85 15.81
C CYS A 97 -13.72 -13.58 17.15
N ASP A 98 -12.93 -13.30 18.17
CA ASP A 98 -13.42 -12.99 19.52
C ASP A 98 -13.19 -11.53 19.94
N ALA A 99 -12.61 -10.73 19.05
CA ALA A 99 -12.64 -9.27 19.06
C ALA A 99 -12.39 -8.69 17.67
N ILE A 100 -12.80 -7.44 17.46
CA ILE A 100 -12.55 -6.68 16.23
C ILE A 100 -11.75 -5.44 16.59
N VAL A 101 -10.61 -5.25 15.96
CA VAL A 101 -9.87 -3.99 15.95
C VAL A 101 -10.36 -3.17 14.76
N VAL A 102 -10.82 -1.96 15.03
CA VAL A 102 -11.26 -1.03 13.99
C VAL A 102 -10.23 0.06 13.81
N THR A 103 -9.78 0.22 12.57
CA THR A 103 -8.96 1.35 12.16
C THR A 103 -9.89 2.54 11.90
N HIS A 104 -9.57 3.69 12.49
CA HIS A 104 -10.33 4.91 12.32
C HIS A 104 -9.38 6.10 12.44
N ASP A 105 -9.33 6.93 11.39
CA ASP A 105 -8.60 8.18 11.46
C ASP A 105 -9.29 9.14 12.43
N PRO A 106 -8.68 9.50 13.58
CA PRO A 106 -9.31 10.36 14.58
C PRO A 106 -9.55 11.80 14.08
N ALA A 107 -8.93 12.19 12.96
CA ALA A 107 -9.25 13.46 12.31
C ALA A 107 -10.60 13.42 11.58
N ARG A 108 -11.06 12.22 11.21
CA ARG A 108 -12.41 12.00 10.68
C ARG A 108 -13.36 11.83 11.86
N GLY A 109 -14.51 12.48 11.82
CA GLY A 109 -15.53 12.26 12.86
C GLY A 109 -15.99 10.80 12.87
N LEU A 110 -16.34 10.29 14.05
CA LEU A 110 -16.86 8.92 14.19
C LEU A 110 -18.22 8.78 13.49
N GLN A 111 -19.09 9.77 13.60
CA GLN A 111 -20.49 9.68 13.16
C GLN A 111 -20.61 9.32 11.67
N GLY A 112 -21.30 8.22 11.38
CA GLY A 112 -21.50 7.71 10.02
C GLY A 112 -20.28 6.99 9.42
N SER A 113 -19.24 6.73 10.21
CA SER A 113 -18.11 5.90 9.79
C SER A 113 -18.36 4.41 10.03
N THR A 114 -17.58 3.55 9.39
CA THR A 114 -17.53 2.10 9.66
C THR A 114 -17.33 1.81 11.15
N ALA A 115 -16.54 2.63 11.86
CA ALA A 115 -16.33 2.46 13.30
C ALA A 115 -17.60 2.75 14.11
N ASP A 116 -18.37 3.77 13.74
CA ASP A 116 -19.65 4.08 14.40
C ASP A 116 -20.70 3.00 14.14
N GLU A 117 -20.77 2.45 12.92
CA GLU A 117 -21.62 1.29 12.62
C GLU A 117 -21.23 0.07 13.47
N LEU A 118 -19.93 -0.26 13.52
CA LEU A 118 -19.43 -1.39 14.31
C LEU A 118 -19.73 -1.22 15.80
N LEU A 119 -19.49 -0.03 16.37
CA LEU A 119 -19.77 0.22 17.79
C LEU A 119 -21.26 0.12 18.14
N LYS A 120 -22.16 0.44 17.19
CA LYS A 120 -23.62 0.35 17.40
C LYS A 120 -24.15 -1.08 17.30
N HIS A 121 -23.56 -1.91 16.45
CA HIS A 121 -24.12 -3.20 16.08
C HIS A 121 -23.29 -4.41 16.53
N ALA A 122 -22.07 -4.22 17.02
CA ALA A 122 -21.20 -5.31 17.41
C ALA A 122 -21.72 -6.07 18.64
N THR A 123 -21.75 -7.39 18.51
CA THR A 123 -21.93 -8.33 19.62
C THR A 123 -20.59 -8.82 20.18
N LEU A 124 -19.49 -8.58 19.45
CA LEU A 124 -18.12 -8.85 19.85
C LEU A 124 -17.46 -7.59 20.43
N PRO A 125 -16.45 -7.73 21.32
CA PRO A 125 -15.63 -6.61 21.74
C PRO A 125 -15.00 -5.87 20.56
N VAL A 126 -15.25 -4.57 20.47
CA VAL A 126 -14.64 -3.67 19.49
C VAL A 126 -13.52 -2.88 20.16
N LEU A 127 -12.32 -2.96 19.60
CA LEU A 127 -11.12 -2.28 20.07
C LEU A 127 -10.77 -1.15 19.10
N MET A 128 -10.44 0.01 19.64
CA MET A 128 -9.94 1.16 18.88
C MET A 128 -8.72 1.71 19.57
N PHE A 129 -7.73 2.12 18.79
CA PHE A 129 -6.55 2.81 19.32
C PHE A 129 -6.83 4.31 19.38
N GLY A 130 -6.67 4.89 20.57
CA GLY A 130 -6.93 6.31 20.79
C GLY A 130 -5.84 7.20 20.16
N PRO A 131 -6.09 8.52 20.06
CA PRO A 131 -5.14 9.46 19.47
C PRO A 131 -3.81 9.54 20.25
N ALA A 132 -3.81 9.17 21.53
CA ALA A 132 -2.58 9.07 22.35
C ALA A 132 -1.62 7.96 21.87
N CYS A 133 -2.09 7.03 21.03
CA CYS A 133 -1.28 5.98 20.44
C CYS A 133 -0.66 6.40 19.09
N ALA A 134 -0.89 7.65 18.63
CA ALA A 134 -0.28 8.16 17.41
C ALA A 134 1.21 8.47 17.65
N PRO A 135 2.12 8.02 16.76
CA PRO A 135 3.54 8.32 16.91
C PRO A 135 3.80 9.83 16.74
N ALA A 136 4.88 10.32 17.35
CA ALA A 136 5.35 11.67 17.13
C ALA A 136 5.60 11.92 15.64
N ARG A 137 5.30 13.13 15.18
CA ARG A 137 5.56 13.53 13.79
C ARG A 137 7.06 13.72 13.60
N THR A 138 7.63 12.92 12.71
CA THR A 138 9.05 12.98 12.35
C THR A 138 9.14 13.36 10.87
N PRO A 139 9.72 14.52 10.51
CA PRO A 139 9.74 15.01 9.13
C PRO A 139 10.32 14.02 8.11
N ALA A 140 11.36 13.27 8.50
CA ALA A 140 11.92 12.19 7.67
C ALA A 140 10.89 11.10 7.35
N VAL A 141 10.09 10.67 8.33
CA VAL A 141 9.06 9.64 8.16
C VAL A 141 7.90 10.17 7.32
N GLU A 142 7.51 11.44 7.51
CA GLU A 142 6.47 12.08 6.70
C GLU A 142 6.91 12.19 5.22
N LEU A 143 8.17 12.54 4.96
CA LEU A 143 8.74 12.55 3.60
C LEU A 143 8.69 11.15 2.96
N LEU A 144 9.13 10.10 3.68
CA LEU A 144 9.07 8.73 3.17
C LEU A 144 7.64 8.31 2.81
N ARG A 145 6.69 8.58 3.71
CA ARG A 145 5.27 8.26 3.48
C ARG A 145 4.70 9.02 2.29
N ALA A 146 5.04 10.30 2.12
CA ALA A 146 4.60 11.08 0.97
C ALA A 146 5.09 10.47 -0.36
N GLU A 147 6.35 10.02 -0.42
CA GLU A 147 6.89 9.34 -1.60
C GLU A 147 6.26 7.95 -1.82
N TYR A 148 5.99 7.18 -0.76
CA TYR A 148 5.28 5.90 -0.89
C TYR A 148 3.85 6.08 -1.39
N GLN A 149 3.13 7.08 -0.89
CA GLN A 149 1.79 7.42 -1.38
C GLN A 149 1.82 7.84 -2.85
N ARG A 150 2.84 8.62 -3.26
CA ARG A 150 3.01 9.02 -4.65
C ARG A 150 3.27 7.81 -5.56
N LEU A 151 4.20 6.93 -5.19
CA LEU A 151 4.50 5.73 -5.95
C LEU A 151 3.27 4.81 -6.04
N SER A 152 2.59 4.55 -4.92
CA SER A 152 1.39 3.70 -4.89
C SER A 152 0.28 4.26 -5.77
N SER A 153 0.10 5.59 -5.77
CA SER A 153 -0.84 6.28 -6.66
C SER A 153 -0.51 6.09 -8.14
N LEU A 154 0.77 6.18 -8.51
CA LEU A 154 1.21 5.94 -9.90
C LEU A 154 1.00 4.47 -10.31
N LEU A 155 1.34 3.54 -9.42
CA LEU A 155 1.17 2.10 -9.66
C LEU A 155 -0.31 1.73 -9.79
N HIS A 156 -1.19 2.23 -8.93
CA HIS A 156 -2.63 2.01 -9.05
C HIS A 156 -3.18 2.50 -10.38
N ARG A 157 -2.84 3.72 -10.78
CA ARG A 157 -3.29 4.27 -12.06
C ARG A 157 -2.77 3.42 -13.23
N TRP A 158 -1.53 2.95 -13.17
CA TRP A 158 -0.95 2.12 -14.23
C TRP A 158 -1.58 0.72 -14.28
N LEU A 159 -1.86 0.12 -13.13
CA LEU A 159 -2.60 -1.14 -13.06
C LEU A 159 -4.01 -0.99 -13.65
N CYS A 160 -4.74 0.07 -13.29
CA CYS A 160 -6.06 0.35 -13.85
C CYS A 160 -6.01 0.57 -15.37
N LEU A 161 -5.02 1.32 -15.86
CA LEU A 161 -4.78 1.53 -17.28
C LEU A 161 -4.64 0.19 -18.02
N LEU A 162 -3.81 -0.72 -17.53
CA LEU A 162 -3.62 -2.02 -18.17
C LEU A 162 -4.82 -2.96 -18.01
N GLY A 163 -5.57 -2.83 -16.92
CA GLY A 163 -6.81 -3.60 -16.68
C GLY A 163 -8.00 -3.17 -17.55
N THR A 164 -7.94 -1.99 -18.17
CA THR A 164 -9.03 -1.46 -19.01
C THR A 164 -8.78 -1.59 -20.51
N VAL A 165 -7.53 -1.79 -20.93
CA VAL A 165 -7.18 -1.91 -22.35
C VAL A 165 -7.31 -3.35 -22.84
N HIS A 166 -7.88 -3.52 -24.03
CA HIS A 166 -7.93 -4.79 -24.74
C HIS A 166 -6.87 -4.82 -25.85
N ALA A 167 -6.28 -5.99 -26.09
CA ALA A 167 -5.21 -6.15 -27.07
C ALA A 167 -5.62 -5.87 -28.53
N GLU A 168 -6.92 -5.82 -28.82
CA GLU A 168 -7.46 -5.48 -30.14
C GLU A 168 -7.38 -3.98 -30.45
N ASP A 169 -7.17 -3.14 -29.43
CA ASP A 169 -6.96 -1.69 -29.57
C ASP A 169 -5.45 -1.35 -29.56
N GLU A 170 -4.73 -1.78 -30.60
CA GLU A 170 -3.29 -1.53 -30.79
C GLU A 170 -2.89 -0.05 -30.61
N GLY A 171 -3.79 0.88 -30.95
CA GLY A 171 -3.58 2.32 -30.82
C GLY A 171 -3.90 2.90 -29.43
N ALA A 172 -4.59 2.16 -28.55
CA ALA A 172 -5.07 2.71 -27.28
C ALA A 172 -3.95 2.96 -26.28
N LEU A 173 -2.82 2.25 -26.33
CA LEU A 173 -1.72 2.45 -25.37
C LEU A 173 -0.63 3.40 -25.88
N HIS A 174 -0.59 3.70 -27.17
CA HIS A 174 0.43 4.56 -27.75
C HIS A 174 0.52 5.95 -27.09
N PRO A 175 -0.61 6.63 -26.77
CA PRO A 175 -0.57 7.91 -26.05
C PRO A 175 0.02 7.83 -24.62
N TYR A 176 0.01 6.64 -24.02
CA TYR A 176 0.34 6.39 -22.61
C TYR A 176 1.80 5.95 -22.44
N TRP A 177 2.44 5.55 -23.53
CA TRP A 177 3.82 5.06 -23.55
C TRP A 177 4.81 5.98 -22.85
N LEU A 178 4.76 7.28 -23.17
CA LEU A 178 5.65 8.26 -22.57
C LEU A 178 5.42 8.33 -21.05
N ALA A 179 4.16 8.27 -20.62
CA ALA A 179 3.79 8.30 -19.22
C ALA A 179 4.30 7.05 -18.47
N MET A 180 4.20 5.86 -19.06
CA MET A 180 4.79 4.62 -18.50
C MET A 180 6.30 4.74 -18.33
N ARG A 181 7.01 5.26 -19.36
CA ARG A 181 8.45 5.52 -19.27
C ARG A 181 8.81 6.57 -18.23
N SER A 182 7.97 7.59 -18.06
CA SER A 182 8.13 8.60 -17.03
C SER A 182 7.98 8.02 -15.62
N VAL A 183 7.07 7.07 -15.40
CA VAL A 183 6.97 6.36 -14.11
C VAL A 183 8.25 5.57 -13.83
N ILE A 184 8.77 4.80 -14.78
CA ILE A 184 10.05 4.09 -14.63
C ILE A 184 11.19 5.07 -14.33
N THR A 185 11.24 6.19 -15.06
CA THR A 185 12.25 7.24 -14.86
C THR A 185 12.17 7.84 -13.46
N TYR A 186 10.95 8.14 -12.97
CA TYR A 186 10.72 8.62 -11.61
C TYR A 186 11.21 7.60 -10.57
N VAL A 187 10.92 6.31 -10.76
CA VAL A 187 11.43 5.26 -9.85
C VAL A 187 12.96 5.25 -9.84
N ARG A 188 13.61 5.29 -11.00
CA ARG A 188 15.08 5.30 -11.11
C ARG A 188 15.73 6.56 -10.52
N GLN A 189 15.11 7.72 -10.69
CA GLN A 189 15.72 9.02 -10.37
C GLN A 189 15.33 9.55 -8.99
N THR A 190 14.26 9.04 -8.38
CA THR A 190 13.79 9.48 -7.06
C THR A 190 13.66 8.32 -6.08
N VAL A 191 12.89 7.29 -6.42
CA VAL A 191 12.62 6.19 -5.48
C VAL A 191 13.88 5.38 -5.16
N HIS A 192 14.66 5.00 -6.17
CA HIS A 192 15.89 4.21 -5.98
C HIS A 192 17.00 4.98 -5.21
N PRO A 193 17.28 6.27 -5.50
CA PRO A 193 18.16 7.08 -4.67
C PRO A 193 17.68 7.17 -3.22
N LEU A 194 16.38 7.40 -3.01
CA LEU A 194 15.78 7.43 -1.67
C LEU A 194 15.96 6.08 -0.95
N GLN A 195 15.68 4.97 -1.63
CA GLN A 195 15.86 3.62 -1.13
C GLN A 195 17.32 3.36 -0.73
N ARG A 196 18.29 3.67 -1.58
CA ARG A 196 19.72 3.55 -1.26
C ARG A 196 20.14 4.43 -0.08
N CYS A 197 19.58 5.64 0.02
CA CYS A 197 19.82 6.51 1.16
C CYS A 197 19.33 5.83 2.45
N LYS A 198 18.10 5.32 2.49
CA LYS A 198 17.57 4.56 3.64
C LYS A 198 18.44 3.35 3.99
N GLU A 199 18.82 2.54 3.01
CA GLU A 199 19.63 1.35 3.24
C GLU A 199 21.01 1.68 3.84
N THR A 200 21.63 2.76 3.38
CA THR A 200 22.98 3.16 3.84
C THR A 200 22.97 3.99 5.13
N ARG A 201 21.91 4.76 5.37
CA ARG A 201 21.83 5.76 6.44
C ARG A 201 20.87 5.36 7.57
N LEU A 202 19.68 4.88 7.24
CA LEU A 202 18.70 4.47 8.23
C LEU A 202 18.99 3.04 8.73
N PHE A 203 19.09 2.07 7.82
CA PHE A 203 19.25 0.67 8.21
C PHE A 203 20.57 0.41 8.93
N SER A 204 21.65 1.10 8.56
CA SER A 204 22.93 1.01 9.27
C SER A 204 22.82 1.47 10.74
N ARG A 205 22.14 2.59 11.00
CA ARG A 205 21.88 3.11 12.36
C ARG A 205 21.00 2.14 13.16
N VAL A 206 19.95 1.61 12.55
CA VAL A 206 19.03 0.66 13.18
C VAL A 206 19.75 -0.65 13.53
N ARG A 207 20.53 -1.24 12.62
CA ARG A 207 21.29 -2.48 12.89
C ARG A 207 22.23 -2.37 14.09
N ASN A 208 22.84 -1.20 14.29
CA ASN A 208 23.77 -0.97 15.40
C ASN A 208 23.06 -0.85 16.76
N ARG A 209 21.79 -0.42 16.78
CA ARG A 209 21.06 -0.10 18.03
C ARG A 209 19.95 -1.09 18.38
N ALA A 210 19.41 -1.79 17.39
CA ALA A 210 18.30 -2.72 17.50
C ALA A 210 18.68 -4.06 16.85
N PRO A 211 19.53 -4.88 17.49
CA PRO A 211 19.97 -6.17 16.94
C PRO A 211 18.81 -7.12 16.66
N GLU A 212 17.70 -6.98 17.38
CA GLU A 212 16.48 -7.78 17.23
C GLU A 212 15.80 -7.61 15.86
N VAL A 213 16.02 -6.49 15.15
CA VAL A 213 15.45 -6.26 13.81
C VAL A 213 16.46 -6.51 12.68
N CYS A 214 17.68 -6.97 12.97
CA CYS A 214 18.70 -7.21 11.94
C CYS A 214 18.26 -8.21 10.86
N ALA A 215 17.54 -9.26 11.22
CA ALA A 215 17.00 -10.22 10.26
C ALA A 215 16.00 -9.58 9.29
N GLU A 216 15.19 -8.64 9.79
CA GLU A 216 14.22 -7.90 8.99
C GLU A 216 14.92 -6.92 8.04
N VAL A 217 16.00 -6.29 8.49
CA VAL A 217 16.88 -5.47 7.63
C VAL A 217 17.50 -6.31 6.51
N ASP A 218 18.01 -7.51 6.81
CA ASP A 218 18.60 -8.39 5.79
C ASP A 218 17.59 -8.80 4.73
N GLU A 219 16.37 -9.13 5.13
CA GLU A 219 15.29 -9.45 4.20
C GLU A 219 14.89 -8.23 3.36
N LEU A 220 14.79 -7.03 3.94
CA LEU A 220 14.51 -5.81 3.15
C LEU A 220 15.60 -5.50 2.11
N LEU A 221 16.87 -5.76 2.43
CA LEU A 221 17.98 -5.63 1.47
C LEU A 221 17.93 -6.70 0.36
N LEU A 222 17.38 -7.88 0.65
CA LEU A 222 17.10 -8.90 -0.38
C LEU A 222 15.95 -8.46 -1.29
N LEU A 223 14.87 -7.95 -0.71
CA LEU A 223 13.71 -7.46 -1.43
C LEU A 223 14.06 -6.27 -2.34
N SER A 224 14.94 -5.36 -1.92
CA SER A 224 15.32 -4.21 -2.74
C SER A 224 16.17 -4.58 -3.97
N ARG A 225 17.02 -5.60 -3.84
CA ARG A 225 17.71 -6.19 -5.01
C ARG A 225 16.69 -6.77 -5.99
N ARG A 226 15.71 -7.53 -5.46
CA ARG A 226 14.65 -8.12 -6.28
C ARG A 226 13.78 -7.05 -6.94
N GLU A 227 13.49 -5.95 -6.24
CA GLU A 227 12.75 -4.81 -6.78
C GLU A 227 13.48 -4.20 -7.97
N SER A 228 14.81 -4.06 -7.90
CA SER A 228 15.62 -3.59 -9.02
C SER A 228 15.52 -4.52 -10.23
N ASP A 229 15.60 -5.84 -10.03
CA ASP A 229 15.43 -6.82 -11.11
C ASP A 229 14.03 -6.71 -11.77
N LEU A 230 12.99 -6.53 -10.95
CA LEU A 230 11.61 -6.37 -11.45
C LEU A 230 11.43 -5.08 -12.23
N LEU A 231 12.11 -4.00 -11.83
CA LEU A 231 12.07 -2.75 -12.56
C LEU A 231 12.79 -2.87 -13.92
N ASP A 232 13.92 -3.57 -13.98
CA ASP A 232 14.62 -3.87 -15.24
C ASP A 232 13.72 -4.68 -16.19
N GLU A 233 13.00 -5.66 -15.64
CA GLU A 233 12.00 -6.45 -16.38
C GLU A 233 10.84 -5.57 -16.87
N LEU A 234 10.30 -4.70 -16.02
CA LEU A 234 9.22 -3.79 -16.37
C LEU A 234 9.66 -2.79 -17.46
N GLU A 235 10.86 -2.24 -17.36
CA GLU A 235 11.45 -1.36 -18.37
C GLU A 235 11.64 -2.08 -19.71
N SER A 236 12.07 -3.34 -19.68
CA SER A 236 12.20 -4.17 -20.88
C SER A 236 10.85 -4.49 -21.52
N ASN A 237 9.80 -4.72 -20.72
CA ASN A 237 8.45 -4.93 -21.23
C ASN A 237 7.86 -3.65 -21.80
N VAL A 238 8.07 -2.51 -21.13
CA VAL A 238 7.69 -1.22 -21.68
C VAL A 238 8.42 -1.04 -22.99
N ALA A 239 9.74 -1.21 -23.12
CA ALA A 239 10.44 -0.96 -24.39
C ALA A 239 10.01 -1.78 -25.63
N ARG A 240 9.20 -2.83 -25.48
CA ARG A 240 8.71 -3.67 -26.59
C ARG A 240 7.41 -3.11 -27.19
N PRO A 241 7.15 -3.33 -28.49
CA PRO A 241 5.82 -3.10 -29.06
C PRO A 241 4.74 -3.89 -28.31
N LEU A 242 3.59 -3.26 -28.06
CA LEU A 242 2.42 -3.89 -27.44
C LEU A 242 1.41 -4.31 -28.53
N ASP A 243 1.89 -5.07 -29.50
CA ASP A 243 1.18 -5.51 -30.72
C ASP A 243 0.43 -6.85 -30.55
N SER A 244 0.48 -7.41 -29.35
CA SER A 244 -0.12 -8.72 -29.07
C SER A 244 -0.66 -8.81 -27.65
N ASN A 245 -1.71 -9.62 -27.48
CA ASN A 245 -2.27 -9.91 -26.16
C ASN A 245 -1.24 -10.52 -25.19
N ALA A 246 -0.28 -11.29 -25.72
CA ALA A 246 0.82 -11.84 -24.94
C ALA A 246 1.75 -10.74 -24.42
N ALA A 247 2.07 -9.72 -25.22
CA ALA A 247 2.89 -8.58 -24.78
C ALA A 247 2.17 -7.75 -23.71
N LEU A 248 0.87 -7.47 -23.90
CA LEU A 248 0.05 -6.75 -22.92
C LEU A 248 -0.08 -7.51 -21.60
N THR A 249 -0.33 -8.82 -21.67
CA THR A 249 -0.37 -9.70 -20.49
C THR A 249 0.98 -9.75 -19.78
N GLY A 250 2.09 -9.81 -20.54
CA GLY A 250 3.45 -9.77 -20.00
C GLY A 250 3.74 -8.49 -19.23
N LEU A 251 3.42 -7.33 -19.81
CA LEU A 251 3.55 -6.03 -19.15
C LEU A 251 2.69 -5.94 -17.89
N SER A 252 1.43 -6.36 -17.97
CA SER A 252 0.48 -6.35 -16.83
C SER A 252 0.99 -7.22 -15.68
N SER A 253 1.49 -8.42 -15.99
CA SER A 253 2.07 -9.34 -14.99
C SER A 253 3.36 -8.78 -14.38
N ALA A 254 4.24 -8.19 -15.18
CA ALA A 254 5.45 -7.54 -14.68
C ALA A 254 5.13 -6.38 -13.73
N LEU A 255 4.17 -5.52 -14.10
CA LEU A 255 3.73 -4.40 -13.27
C LEU A 255 3.09 -4.89 -11.96
N ALA A 256 2.20 -5.89 -12.02
CA ALA A 256 1.55 -6.45 -10.85
C ALA A 256 2.57 -7.05 -9.87
N ARG A 257 3.59 -7.76 -10.38
CA ARG A 257 4.69 -8.29 -9.57
C ARG A 257 5.52 -7.20 -8.92
N TYR A 258 5.88 -6.16 -9.68
CA TYR A 258 6.62 -5.01 -9.14
C TYR A 258 5.83 -4.33 -8.02
N ALA A 259 4.55 -4.01 -8.26
CA ALA A 259 3.68 -3.37 -7.29
C ALA A 259 3.51 -4.21 -6.00
N ASN A 260 3.27 -5.52 -6.13
CA ASN A 260 3.13 -6.39 -4.97
C ASN A 260 4.40 -6.42 -4.12
N LEU A 261 5.58 -6.46 -4.75
CA LEU A 261 6.85 -6.48 -4.01
C LEU A 261 7.09 -5.16 -3.26
N VAL A 262 6.80 -4.02 -3.90
CA VAL A 262 6.89 -2.69 -3.27
C VAL A 262 5.97 -2.61 -2.05
N TRP A 263 4.71 -3.03 -2.19
CA TRP A 263 3.75 -3.03 -1.08
C TRP A 263 4.16 -3.98 0.05
N TYR A 264 4.67 -5.16 -0.30
CA TYR A 264 5.15 -6.14 0.66
C TYR A 264 6.35 -5.61 1.45
N ALA A 265 7.38 -5.09 0.78
CA ALA A 265 8.55 -4.50 1.42
C ALA A 265 8.17 -3.33 2.33
N ARG A 266 7.26 -2.45 1.86
CA ARG A 266 6.73 -1.33 2.64
C ARG A 266 6.05 -1.79 3.92
N GLY A 267 5.20 -2.82 3.85
CA GLY A 267 4.50 -3.36 5.03
C GLY A 267 5.47 -3.82 6.13
N ARG A 268 6.61 -4.44 5.75
CA ARG A 268 7.65 -4.87 6.72
C ARG A 268 8.45 -3.68 7.27
N GLU A 269 8.81 -2.73 6.41
CA GLU A 269 9.54 -1.54 6.83
C GLU A 269 8.73 -0.69 7.82
N GLU A 270 7.46 -0.43 7.50
CA GLU A 270 6.58 0.41 8.34
C GLU A 270 6.20 -0.26 9.66
N SER A 271 6.18 -1.60 9.72
CA SER A 271 5.79 -2.36 10.92
C SER A 271 6.93 -2.70 11.86
N VAL A 272 8.15 -2.84 11.35
CA VAL A 272 9.31 -3.25 12.17
C VAL A 272 10.41 -2.20 12.18
N ILE A 273 10.85 -1.75 11.01
CA ILE A 273 12.04 -0.89 10.91
C ILE A 273 11.76 0.54 11.38
N LEU A 274 10.68 1.18 10.90
CA LEU A 274 10.36 2.55 11.31
C LEU A 274 10.05 2.65 12.80
N PRO A 275 9.27 1.73 13.42
CA PRO A 275 9.07 1.75 14.86
C PRO A 275 10.37 1.57 15.65
N ALA A 276 11.25 0.62 15.26
CA ALA A 276 12.55 0.45 15.89
C ALA A 276 13.41 1.71 15.76
N ALA A 277 13.43 2.33 14.58
CA ALA A 277 14.14 3.58 14.37
C ALA A 277 13.62 4.71 15.27
N LEU A 278 12.30 4.86 15.39
CA LEU A 278 11.68 5.88 16.24
C LEU A 278 11.99 5.68 17.73
N CYS A 279 12.18 4.44 18.18
CA CYS A 279 12.57 4.13 19.56
C CYS A 279 14.06 4.39 19.84
N HIS A 280 14.94 4.26 18.85
CA HIS A 280 16.39 4.20 19.06
C HIS A 280 17.19 5.38 18.50
N LEU A 281 16.63 6.18 17.59
CA LEU A 281 17.31 7.35 17.01
C LEU A 281 16.91 8.63 17.76
N GLU A 282 17.89 9.51 17.95
CA GLU A 282 17.69 10.81 18.57
C GLU A 282 17.18 11.86 17.58
N ALA A 283 16.65 12.99 18.09
CA ALA A 283 16.10 14.07 17.27
C ALA A 283 17.11 14.64 16.26
N ALA A 284 18.36 14.87 16.68
CA ALA A 284 19.42 15.37 15.80
C ALA A 284 19.76 14.40 14.66
N GLU A 285 19.66 13.09 14.91
CA GLU A 285 19.88 12.08 13.88
C GLU A 285 18.73 12.05 12.88
N TRP A 286 17.49 12.25 13.34
CA TRP A 286 16.32 12.39 12.48
C TRP A 286 16.37 13.64 11.61
N GLU A 287 16.85 14.77 12.15
CA GLU A 287 17.08 16.00 11.38
C GLU A 287 18.13 15.78 10.29
N GLN A 288 19.26 15.16 10.63
CA GLN A 288 20.29 14.82 9.64
C GLN A 288 19.75 13.86 8.57
N LEU A 289 19.04 12.81 8.98
CA LEU A 289 18.46 11.85 8.04
C LEU A 289 17.42 12.52 7.13
N HIS A 290 16.62 13.45 7.64
CA HIS A 290 15.66 14.18 6.83
C HIS A 290 16.35 14.96 5.71
N ALA A 291 17.44 15.67 6.01
CA ALA A 291 18.23 16.38 5.00
C ALA A 291 18.82 15.41 3.96
N GLU A 292 19.42 14.30 4.41
CA GLU A 292 19.98 13.26 3.52
C GLU A 292 18.92 12.63 2.59
N LEU A 293 17.71 12.40 3.09
CA LEU A 293 16.60 11.85 2.30
C LEU A 293 16.02 12.89 1.33
N HIS A 294 15.91 14.15 1.76
CA HIS A 294 15.43 15.24 0.92
C HIS A 294 16.36 15.47 -0.27
N ASP A 295 17.68 15.51 -0.03
CA ASP A 295 18.68 15.66 -1.09
C ASP A 295 18.66 14.47 -2.07
N ALA A 296 18.41 13.25 -1.57
CA ALA A 296 18.25 12.08 -2.42
C ALA A 296 16.99 12.13 -3.31
N CYS A 297 15.93 12.83 -2.89
CA CYS A 297 14.70 13.01 -3.67
C CYS A 297 14.82 14.11 -4.73
N GLY A 298 15.57 15.18 -4.44
CA GLY A 298 15.61 16.46 -5.17
C GLY A 298 16.15 16.43 -6.61
N ALA A 299 16.36 15.26 -7.20
CA ALA A 299 16.85 15.09 -8.57
C ALA A 299 15.75 14.97 -9.64
N SER A 300 14.44 14.96 -9.31
CA SER A 300 13.38 14.83 -10.32
C SER A 300 12.17 15.77 -10.17
N ASP A 301 11.61 16.18 -11.30
CA ASP A 301 10.43 17.03 -11.44
C ASP A 301 9.13 16.19 -11.36
N SER A 302 8.93 15.55 -10.20
CA SER A 302 7.89 14.54 -9.93
C SER A 302 6.44 15.02 -10.13
N ALA A 303 6.19 16.33 -10.01
CA ALA A 303 4.88 16.94 -10.24
C ALA A 303 4.43 16.83 -11.71
N SER A 304 5.37 16.91 -12.66
CA SER A 304 5.08 16.80 -14.09
C SER A 304 4.65 15.39 -14.50
N VAL A 305 5.24 14.35 -13.90
CA VAL A 305 4.96 12.94 -14.18
C VAL A 305 3.58 12.54 -13.66
N SER A 306 3.24 12.95 -12.44
CA SER A 306 1.93 12.68 -11.84
C SER A 306 0.80 13.38 -12.60
N GLY A 307 0.99 14.66 -12.99
CA GLY A 307 0.00 15.39 -13.78
C GLY A 307 -0.23 14.81 -15.17
N THR A 308 0.85 14.36 -15.83
CA THR A 308 0.76 13.71 -17.15
C THR A 308 0.03 12.37 -17.05
N PHE A 309 0.39 11.50 -16.10
CA PHE A 309 -0.25 10.20 -15.94
C PHE A 309 -1.71 10.32 -15.47
N ALA A 310 -2.03 11.30 -14.62
CA ALA A 310 -3.38 11.54 -14.11
C ALA A 310 -4.34 12.08 -15.18
N SER A 311 -3.93 13.09 -15.94
CA SER A 311 -4.71 13.65 -17.07
C SER A 311 -5.10 12.58 -18.09
N VAL A 312 -4.17 11.64 -18.29
CA VAL A 312 -4.28 10.55 -19.25
C VAL A 312 -5.22 9.43 -18.74
N SER A 313 -5.20 9.11 -17.45
CA SER A 313 -6.20 8.25 -16.80
C SER A 313 -7.63 8.83 -16.86
N ASP A 314 -7.78 10.15 -16.66
CA ASP A 314 -9.09 10.82 -16.76
C ASP A 314 -9.62 10.81 -18.21
N THR A 315 -8.71 10.77 -19.19
CA THR A 315 -9.05 10.68 -20.61
C THR A 315 -9.57 9.28 -20.96
N LEU A 316 -8.97 8.21 -20.43
CA LEU A 316 -9.52 6.86 -20.56
C LEU A 316 -10.84 6.69 -19.84
N TYR A 317 -10.96 7.22 -18.63
CA TYR A 317 -12.20 7.20 -17.86
C TYR A 317 -13.36 7.83 -18.64
N LYS A 318 -13.12 8.95 -19.33
CA LYS A 318 -14.11 9.57 -20.21
C LYS A 318 -14.40 8.74 -21.46
N ALA A 319 -13.41 8.04 -22.01
CA ALA A 319 -13.58 7.20 -23.20
C ALA A 319 -14.37 5.91 -22.90
N THR A 320 -14.16 5.29 -21.74
CA THR A 320 -14.91 4.10 -21.31
C THR A 320 -16.36 4.46 -20.96
N LEU A 321 -16.60 5.58 -20.27
CA LEU A 321 -17.96 6.10 -20.03
C LEU A 321 -18.70 6.47 -21.32
N ALA A 322 -17.99 6.96 -22.36
CA ALA A 322 -18.59 7.28 -23.64
C ALA A 322 -18.90 6.03 -24.51
N GLY A 323 -18.24 4.90 -24.23
CA GLY A 323 -18.43 3.62 -24.91
C GLY A 323 -19.62 2.78 -24.40
N GLU A 324 -20.21 3.14 -23.25
CA GLU A 324 -21.34 2.42 -22.64
C GLU A 324 -22.72 2.81 -23.19
N HIS A 325 -22.82 3.67 -24.21
CA HIS A 325 -24.08 3.84 -24.94
C HIS A 325 -24.20 2.79 -26.04
N PRO A 326 -25.10 1.79 -25.92
CA PRO A 326 -25.34 0.87 -27.01
C PRO A 326 -25.96 1.66 -28.18
N ARG A 327 -25.31 1.58 -29.34
CA ARG A 327 -25.95 1.93 -30.61
C ARG A 327 -27.23 1.08 -30.71
N ALA A 328 -28.38 1.75 -30.64
CA ALA A 328 -29.68 1.20 -30.99
C ALA A 328 -29.72 0.78 -32.47
#